data_AF-A0A2W0A6J3-F1
#
_entry.id   AF-A0A2W0A6J3-F1
#
_cell.length_a   1.000
_cell.length_b   1.000
_cell.length_c   1.000
_cell.angle_alpha   90.00
_cell.angle_beta   90.00
_cell.angle_gamma   90.00
#
_symmetry.space_group_name_H-M   'P 1'
#
loop_
_entity.id
_entity.type
_entity.pdbx_description
1 polymer ?
#
loop_
_entity_poly.entity_id
_entity_poly.type
_entity_poly.pdbx_seq_one_letter_code
_entity_poly.pdbx_strand_id
1 'polypeptide(L)'
;MAIPYYHVDAFTGELFAGNPAGVCILSAFLADSIMQKIAAENRHSETAFVVPRADGDFDLRWFTPKVEDDLCGHATLASAYVLALRKHNVWPVRFHTCSGM
;
A
#
# COMPACT_ATOMS: atom_id res chain seq x y z
N MET A 1 5.57 -15.20 -11.30
CA MET A 1 4.59 -14.75 -10.29
C MET A 1 4.15 -13.35 -10.68
N ALA A 2 2.86 -13.03 -10.64
CA ALA A 2 2.34 -11.70 -10.98
C ALA A 2 1.96 -10.95 -9.70
N ILE A 3 2.37 -9.70 -9.57
CA ILE A 3 2.06 -8.83 -8.43
C ILE A 3 1.22 -7.66 -8.97
N PRO A 4 -0.08 -7.57 -8.64
CA PRO A 4 -0.89 -6.42 -9.00
C PRO A 4 -0.31 -5.14 -8.39
N TYR A 5 -0.06 -4.16 -9.23
CA TYR A 5 0.49 -2.86 -8.86
C TYR A 5 -0.44 -1.73 -9.31
N TYR A 6 -0.61 -0.74 -8.44
CA TYR A 6 -1.34 0.49 -8.71
C TYR A 6 -0.43 1.68 -8.39
N HIS A 7 -0.34 2.63 -9.30
CA HIS A 7 0.19 3.97 -9.02
C HIS A 7 -0.99 4.86 -8.67
N VAL A 8 -0.97 5.46 -7.48
CA VAL A 8 -2.00 6.41 -7.05
C VAL A 8 -1.37 7.71 -6.61
N ASP A 9 -1.84 8.81 -7.17
CA ASP A 9 -1.51 10.15 -6.72
C ASP A 9 -2.46 10.54 -5.57
N ALA A 10 -1.97 10.50 -4.34
CA ALA A 10 -2.77 10.80 -3.15
C ALA A 10 -2.97 12.32 -2.96
N PHE A 11 -4.06 12.69 -2.26
CA PHE A 11 -4.45 14.08 -1.97
C PHE A 11 -4.75 14.96 -3.19
N THR A 12 -5.12 14.35 -4.32
CA THR A 12 -5.50 15.08 -5.53
C THR A 12 -6.68 14.41 -6.24
N GLY A 13 -7.41 15.20 -7.04
CA GLY A 13 -8.37 14.71 -8.03
C GLY A 13 -7.87 14.79 -9.48
N GLU A 14 -6.66 15.35 -9.68
CA GLU A 14 -6.01 15.52 -10.97
C GLU A 14 -4.80 14.60 -11.09
N LEU A 15 -4.55 14.07 -12.29
CA LEU A 15 -3.36 13.26 -12.58
C LEU A 15 -2.09 14.12 -12.51
N PHE A 16 -0.99 13.52 -12.08
CA PHE A 16 0.32 14.15 -12.00
C PHE A 16 0.43 15.30 -10.96
N ALA A 17 -0.48 15.31 -9.99
CA ALA A 17 -0.48 16.22 -8.85
C ALA A 17 -0.48 15.43 -7.54
N GLY A 18 -0.43 16.09 -6.38
CA GLY A 18 -0.46 15.41 -5.09
C GLY A 18 0.81 14.62 -4.77
N ASN A 19 0.68 13.52 -4.03
CA ASN A 19 1.81 12.70 -3.60
C ASN A 19 1.70 11.25 -4.11
N PRO A 20 2.58 10.81 -5.02
CA PRO A 20 2.49 9.48 -5.63
C PRO A 20 2.86 8.37 -4.65
N ALA A 21 2.07 7.31 -4.64
CA ALA A 21 2.34 6.07 -3.92
C ALA A 21 2.12 4.85 -4.81
N GLY A 22 3.03 3.89 -4.69
CA GLY A 22 2.82 2.55 -5.22
C GLY A 22 1.96 1.72 -4.26
N VAL A 23 1.04 0.91 -4.77
CA VAL A 23 0.23 -0.01 -3.95
C VAL A 23 0.23 -1.41 -4.57
N CYS A 24 0.67 -2.39 -3.79
CA CYS A 24 0.69 -3.80 -4.13
C CYS A 24 -0.35 -4.56 -3.29
N ILE A 25 -1.26 -5.27 -3.94
CA ILE A 25 -2.22 -6.14 -3.24
C ILE A 25 -1.75 -7.60 -3.34
N LEU A 26 -1.44 -8.21 -2.20
CA LEU A 26 -0.86 -9.54 -2.10
C LEU A 26 -1.79 -10.50 -1.36
N SER A 27 -1.59 -11.81 -1.53
CA SER A 27 -2.26 -12.83 -0.71
C SER A 27 -1.55 -13.12 0.61
N ALA A 28 -0.24 -12.84 0.66
CA ALA A 28 0.61 -12.92 1.83
C ALA A 28 1.83 -12.01 1.60
N PHE A 29 2.46 -11.54 2.67
CA PHE A 29 3.70 -10.77 2.52
C PHE A 29 4.78 -11.61 1.86
N LEU A 30 5.51 -10.97 0.94
CA LEU A 30 6.74 -11.52 0.40
C LEU A 30 7.85 -11.37 1.43
N ALA A 31 9.00 -12.00 1.19
CA ALA A 31 10.18 -11.71 1.99
C ALA A 31 10.51 -10.21 1.95
N ASP A 32 10.92 -9.63 3.07
CA ASP A 32 11.20 -8.20 3.21
C ASP A 32 12.19 -7.70 2.14
N SER A 33 13.20 -8.52 1.83
CA SER A 33 14.18 -8.20 0.78
C SER A 33 13.57 -8.09 -0.62
N ILE A 34 12.46 -8.77 -0.89
CA ILE A 34 11.72 -8.67 -2.16
C ILE A 34 10.83 -7.43 -2.15
N MET A 35 10.11 -7.16 -1.06
CA MET A 35 9.28 -5.95 -0.94
C MET A 35 10.13 -4.69 -1.03
N GLN A 36 11.30 -4.68 -0.38
CA GLN A 36 12.28 -3.59 -0.47
C GLN A 36 12.78 -3.38 -1.91
N LYS A 37 13.06 -4.46 -2.65
CA LYS A 37 13.48 -4.40 -4.06
C LYS A 37 12.36 -3.86 -4.96
N ILE A 38 11.11 -4.25 -4.73
CA ILE A 38 9.95 -3.74 -5.46
C ILE A 38 9.81 -2.23 -5.21
N ALA A 39 9.88 -1.79 -3.96
CA ALA A 39 9.81 -0.37 -3.61
C ALA A 39 10.95 0.44 -4.27
N ALA A 40 12.17 -0.11 -4.28
CA ALA A 40 13.32 0.51 -4.95
C ALA A 40 13.15 0.60 -6.47
N GLU A 41 12.56 -0.43 -7.10
CA GLU A 41 12.29 -0.45 -8.54
C GLU A 41 11.24 0.58 -8.95
N ASN A 42 10.20 0.77 -8.14
CA ASN A 42 9.11 1.72 -8.42
C ASN A 42 9.56 3.19 -8.32
N ARG A 43 10.60 3.49 -7.53
CA ARG A 43 11.19 4.84 -7.36
C ARG A 43 10.24 5.96 -6.91
N HIS A 44 9.09 5.60 -6.32
CA HIS A 44 8.23 6.55 -5.63
C HIS A 44 8.74 6.81 -4.21
N SER A 45 8.15 7.80 -3.53
CA SER A 45 8.43 8.07 -2.12
C SER A 45 8.19 6.80 -1.30
N GLU A 46 7.03 6.15 -1.47
CA GLU A 46 6.68 4.91 -0.78
C GLU A 46 5.90 3.93 -1.68
N THR A 47 6.09 2.64 -1.42
CA THR A 47 5.25 1.54 -1.91
C THR A 47 4.59 0.85 -0.73
N ALA A 48 3.26 0.81 -0.72
CA ALA A 48 2.43 0.09 0.23
C ALA A 48 2.19 -1.36 -0.21
N PHE A 49 2.26 -2.29 0.73
CA PHE A 49 1.91 -3.69 0.54
C PHE A 49 0.71 -4.04 1.43
N VAL A 50 -0.38 -4.45 0.80
CA VAL A 50 -1.66 -4.77 1.47
C VAL A 50 -1.90 -6.27 1.39
N VAL A 51 -2.22 -6.90 2.52
CA VAL A 51 -2.58 -8.32 2.60
C VAL A 51 -3.94 -8.45 3.31
N PRO A 52 -4.94 -9.16 2.73
CA PRO A 52 -6.21 -9.38 3.41
C PRO A 52 -6.06 -10.36 4.57
N ARG A 53 -6.78 -10.09 5.66
CA ARG A 53 -6.86 -10.96 6.84
C ARG A 53 -8.17 -11.75 6.83
N ALA A 54 -8.23 -12.83 7.62
CA ALA A 54 -9.40 -13.68 7.71
C ALA A 54 -10.60 -13.02 8.42
N ASP A 55 -10.35 -12.01 9.24
CA ASP A 55 -11.36 -11.21 9.98
C ASP A 55 -11.99 -10.09 9.13
N GLY A 56 -11.54 -9.92 7.88
CA GLY A 56 -12.03 -8.90 6.97
C GLY A 56 -11.22 -7.60 7.00
N ASP A 57 -10.27 -7.47 7.93
CA ASP A 57 -9.31 -6.36 7.98
C ASP A 57 -8.13 -6.62 7.03
N PHE A 58 -7.13 -5.74 7.02
CA PHE A 58 -5.94 -5.85 6.17
C PHE A 58 -4.67 -5.62 6.98
N ASP A 59 -3.61 -6.36 6.68
CA ASP A 59 -2.25 -5.99 7.07
C ASP A 59 -1.69 -4.99 6.05
N LEU A 60 -0.95 -4.00 6.55
CA LEU A 60 -0.37 -2.94 5.74
C LEU A 60 1.08 -2.65 6.17
N ARG A 61 1.98 -2.63 5.19
CA ARG A 61 3.39 -2.26 5.36
C ARG A 61 3.80 -1.25 4.30
N TRP A 62 4.75 -0.38 4.60
CA TRP A 62 5.24 0.65 3.67
C TRP A 62 6.75 0.58 3.54
N PHE A 63 7.21 0.70 2.31
CA PHE A 63 8.64 0.73 2.03
C PHE A 63 8.95 1.95 1.19
N THR A 64 9.90 2.74 1.64
CA THR A 64 10.63 3.65 0.77
C THR A 64 11.57 2.83 -0.12
N PRO A 65 12.23 3.44 -1.12
CA PRO A 65 13.28 2.76 -1.89
C PRO A 65 14.45 2.20 -1.07
N LYS A 66 14.60 2.59 0.21
CA LYS A 66 15.77 2.25 1.03
C LYS A 66 15.44 1.42 2.28
N VAL A 67 14.27 1.64 2.87
CA VAL A 67 13.91 1.06 4.17
C VAL A 67 12.39 0.94 4.31
N GLU A 68 11.95 0.07 5.22
CA GLU A 68 10.58 0.04 5.73
C GLU A 68 10.31 1.23 6.65
N ASP A 69 9.16 1.87 6.47
CA ASP A 69 8.69 2.94 7.36
C ASP A 69 7.63 2.41 8.32
N ASP A 70 7.64 2.94 9.55
CA ASP A 70 6.68 2.53 10.59
C ASP A 70 5.26 3.07 10.34
N LEU A 71 5.14 4.18 9.60
CA LEU A 71 3.86 4.82 9.29
C LEU A 71 3.98 5.73 8.06
N CYS A 72 3.04 5.61 7.11
CA CYS A 72 2.94 6.54 5.98
C CYS A 72 1.48 6.88 5.63
N GLY A 73 1.09 8.14 5.84
CA GLY A 73 -0.30 8.57 5.69
C GLY A 73 -0.83 8.55 4.24
N HIS A 74 -0.08 9.07 3.28
CA HIS A 74 -0.56 9.19 1.89
C HIS A 74 -0.63 7.83 1.19
N ALA A 75 0.32 6.92 1.47
CA ALA A 75 0.28 5.55 0.97
C ALA A 75 -0.83 4.71 1.65
N THR A 76 -1.20 5.04 2.90
CA THR A 76 -2.40 4.47 3.55
C THR A 76 -3.68 4.91 2.84
N LEU A 77 -3.81 6.20 2.54
CA LEU A 77 -4.96 6.73 1.78
C LEU A 77 -5.05 6.09 0.39
N ALA A 78 -3.92 5.99 -0.32
CA ALA A 78 -3.83 5.31 -1.61
C ALA A 78 -4.28 3.84 -1.52
N SER A 79 -3.88 3.13 -0.45
CA SER A 79 -4.27 1.74 -0.22
C SER A 79 -5.78 1.58 -0.03
N ALA A 80 -6.41 2.44 0.79
CA ALA A 80 -7.85 2.43 0.96
C ALA A 80 -8.59 2.73 -0.36
N TYR A 81 -8.09 3.67 -1.16
CA TYR A 81 -8.64 3.99 -2.47
C TYR A 81 -8.56 2.79 -3.44
N VAL A 82 -7.42 2.09 -3.48
CA VAL A 82 -7.26 0.88 -4.31
C VAL A 82 -8.21 -0.24 -3.87
N LEU A 83 -8.43 -0.43 -2.57
CA LEU A 83 -9.42 -1.39 -2.07
C LEU A 83 -10.84 -1.02 -2.53
N ALA A 84 -11.20 0.27 -2.49
CA ALA A 84 -12.48 0.74 -3.02
C ALA A 84 -12.62 0.46 -4.53
N LEU A 85 -11.58 0.71 -5.33
CA LEU A 85 -11.55 0.37 -6.77
C LEU A 85 -11.72 -1.13 -7.01
N ARG A 86 -11.20 -1.96 -6.10
CA ARG A 86 -11.37 -3.42 -6.11
C ARG A 86 -12.72 -3.88 -5.52
N LYS A 87 -13.68 -2.96 -5.39
CA LYS A 87 -15.05 -3.20 -4.91
C LYS A 87 -15.13 -3.67 -3.46
N HIS A 88 -14.13 -3.36 -2.63
CA HIS A 88 -14.28 -3.51 -1.19
C HIS A 88 -15.33 -2.52 -0.68
N ASN A 89 -16.33 -3.03 0.04
CA ASN A 89 -17.53 -2.28 0.43
C ASN A 89 -17.79 -2.26 1.94
N VAL A 90 -16.87 -2.80 2.76
CA VAL A 90 -16.96 -2.76 4.22
C VAL A 90 -16.17 -1.54 4.71
N TRP A 91 -16.83 -0.68 5.48
CA TRP A 91 -16.23 0.54 6.00
C TRP A 91 -16.52 0.70 7.50
N PRO A 92 -15.57 1.23 8.30
CA PRO A 92 -14.24 1.68 7.88
C PRO A 92 -13.31 0.52 7.49
N VAL A 93 -12.40 0.75 6.54
CA VAL A 93 -11.27 -0.15 6.31
C VAL A 93 -10.33 -0.05 7.51
N ARG A 94 -9.96 -1.18 8.09
CA ARG A 94 -8.98 -1.26 9.19
C ARG A 94 -7.68 -1.85 8.68
N PHE A 95 -6.58 -1.20 9.03
CA PHE A 95 -5.23 -1.62 8.69
C PHE A 95 -4.46 -1.99 9.96
N HIS A 96 -3.84 -3.15 9.97
CA HIS A 96 -2.94 -3.59 11.02
C HIS A 96 -1.50 -3.36 10.54
N THR A 97 -0.73 -2.62 11.33
CA THR A 97 0.59 -2.12 10.97
C THR A 97 1.57 -2.37 12.13
N CYS A 98 2.87 -2.17 11.93
CA CYS A 98 3.82 -2.24 13.05
C CYS A 98 3.57 -1.15 14.11
N SER A 99 2.94 -0.03 13.73
CA SER A 99 2.56 1.07 14.62
C SER A 99 1.21 0.85 15.34
N GLY A 100 0.54 -0.28 15.11
CA GLY A 100 -0.77 -0.59 15.68
C GLY A 100 -1.89 -0.72 14.64
N MET A 101 -3.13 -0.72 15.15
CA MET A 101 -4.38 -0.69 14.36
C MET A 101 -4.88 0.75 14.23
#